data_AF-A0A3B5MIH6-F1
#
_entry.id   AF-A0A3B5MIH6-F1
#
_cell.length_a   1.000
_cell.length_b   1.000
_cell.length_c   1.000
_cell.angle_alpha   90.00
_cell.angle_beta   90.00
_cell.angle_gamma   90.00
#
_symmetry.space_group_name_H-M   'P 1'
#
loop_
_entity.id
_entity.type
_entity.pdbx_description
1 polymer ?
#
loop_
_entity_poly.entity_id
_entity_poly.type
_entity_poly.pdbx_seq_one_letter_code
_entity_poly.pdbx_strand_id
1 'polypeptide(L)'
;MMKSICHRMGFIPVDMGLLSSSLEIENLPLYLFPSWRLPVLCMLLLFVFFYLYNFVRDVLHPFITKHKGAFYKMPIEVVNVTLPSVALVMLALVYLPGLLAAVLQLCSGTKYNRFPNWLDRWLTSRKQLGLCSFLCAVLHAVYSLCLPLRKSARFTLINMAYKQVEMGKEDSWVDEDVWRMELYLSVGIMALGLLSLLAVTSLPSVAGTINWREFSFIQVCFMFSFTSKVISPQRHTIPSVSKTLNVPHM
;
A
#
# COMPACT_ATOMS: atom_id res chain seq x y z
N MET A 1 -13.79 -38.89 -27.13
CA MET A 1 -15.16 -38.56 -27.61
C MET A 1 -15.66 -37.21 -27.08
N MET A 2 -15.73 -36.97 -25.76
CA MET A 2 -16.26 -35.70 -25.23
C MET A 2 -15.40 -34.47 -25.61
N LYS A 3 -14.07 -34.54 -25.46
CA LYS A 3 -13.14 -33.45 -25.84
C LYS A 3 -13.26 -33.06 -27.32
N SER A 4 -13.40 -34.04 -28.21
CA SER A 4 -13.55 -33.80 -29.65
C SER A 4 -14.90 -33.14 -29.99
N ILE A 5 -15.96 -33.42 -29.23
CA ILE A 5 -17.25 -32.74 -29.39
C ILE A 5 -17.13 -31.28 -28.95
N CYS A 6 -16.51 -31.00 -27.80
CA CYS A 6 -16.27 -29.63 -27.33
C CYS A 6 -15.49 -28.79 -28.37
N HIS A 7 -14.41 -29.35 -28.94
CA HIS A 7 -13.64 -28.66 -29.97
C HIS A 7 -14.45 -28.39 -31.25
N ARG A 8 -15.29 -29.34 -31.69
CA ARG A 8 -16.17 -29.12 -32.85
C ARG A 8 -17.20 -28.03 -32.62
N MET A 9 -17.61 -27.82 -31.36
CA MET A 9 -18.50 -26.72 -30.96
C MET A 9 -17.75 -25.40 -30.72
N GLY A 10 -16.42 -25.35 -30.94
CA GLY A 10 -15.61 -24.16 -30.71
C GLY A 10 -15.23 -23.90 -29.25
N PHE A 11 -15.51 -24.83 -28.33
CA PHE A 11 -15.11 -24.71 -26.92
C PHE A 11 -13.71 -25.29 -26.68
N ILE A 12 -13.04 -24.79 -25.63
CA ILE A 12 -11.76 -25.30 -25.14
C ILE A 12 -12.06 -26.25 -23.96
N PRO A 13 -12.00 -27.58 -24.15
CA PRO A 13 -12.25 -28.52 -23.07
C PRO A 13 -11.10 -28.48 -22.04
N VAL A 14 -11.44 -28.25 -20.76
CA VAL A 14 -10.51 -28.35 -19.64
C VAL A 14 -10.75 -29.67 -18.91
N ASP A 15 -9.68 -30.45 -18.71
CA ASP A 15 -9.75 -31.73 -18.01
C ASP A 15 -9.49 -31.53 -16.51
N MET A 16 -10.50 -31.85 -15.69
CA MET A 16 -10.47 -31.70 -14.23
C MET A 16 -10.18 -33.04 -13.50
N GLY A 17 -9.81 -34.10 -14.25
CA GLY A 17 -9.40 -35.39 -13.70
C GLY A 17 -10.55 -36.34 -13.39
N LEU A 18 -10.56 -36.91 -12.18
CA LEU A 18 -11.48 -37.98 -11.76
C LEU A 18 -12.90 -37.46 -11.51
N LEU A 19 -13.88 -38.37 -11.45
CA LEU A 19 -15.27 -38.05 -11.13
C LEU A 19 -15.46 -37.41 -9.74
N SER A 20 -14.50 -37.59 -8.83
CA SER A 20 -14.48 -36.91 -7.53
C SER A 20 -14.46 -35.38 -7.64
N SER A 21 -13.99 -34.82 -8.77
CA SER A 21 -13.99 -33.38 -9.03
C SER A 21 -15.36 -32.85 -9.47
N SER A 22 -16.36 -33.71 -9.72
CA SER A 22 -17.68 -33.32 -10.24
C SER A 22 -18.40 -32.33 -9.32
N LEU A 23 -18.34 -32.54 -8.00
CA LEU A 23 -18.93 -31.64 -7.02
C LEU A 23 -18.31 -30.23 -7.08
N GLU A 24 -16.99 -30.13 -7.32
CA GLU A 24 -16.32 -28.84 -7.46
C GLU A 24 -16.77 -28.11 -8.73
N ILE A 25 -16.92 -28.84 -9.84
CA ILE A 25 -17.40 -28.30 -11.12
C ILE A 25 -18.84 -27.80 -11.00
N GLU A 26 -19.70 -28.54 -10.31
CA GLU A 26 -21.11 -28.16 -10.10
C GLU A 26 -21.23 -26.91 -9.22
N ASN A 27 -20.37 -26.78 -8.21
CA ASN A 27 -20.38 -25.63 -7.31
C ASN A 27 -19.67 -24.39 -7.88
N LEU A 28 -18.78 -24.55 -8.87
CA LEU A 28 -18.01 -23.45 -9.47
C LEU A 28 -18.87 -22.24 -9.90
N PRO A 29 -19.99 -22.39 -10.65
CA PRO A 29 -20.83 -21.27 -11.05
C PRO A 29 -21.54 -20.57 -9.87
N LEU A 30 -21.63 -21.21 -8.69
CA LEU A 30 -22.29 -20.65 -7.51
C LEU A 30 -21.35 -19.74 -6.70
N TYR A 31 -20.04 -19.84 -6.89
CA TYR A 31 -19.08 -19.06 -6.11
C TYR A 31 -18.85 -17.66 -6.68
N LEU A 32 -19.32 -16.63 -5.97
CA LEU A 32 -18.94 -15.25 -6.23
C LEU A 32 -17.72 -14.85 -5.39
N PHE A 33 -16.58 -14.68 -6.06
CA PHE A 33 -15.27 -14.21 -5.53
C PHE A 33 -14.89 -14.78 -4.14
N PRO A 34 -14.83 -16.11 -3.96
CA PRO A 34 -14.68 -16.73 -2.64
C PRO A 34 -13.40 -16.28 -1.91
N SER A 35 -12.29 -16.14 -2.63
CA SER A 35 -10.99 -15.74 -2.06
C SER A 35 -10.84 -14.24 -1.80
N TRP A 36 -11.75 -13.39 -2.30
CA TRP A 36 -11.64 -11.93 -2.18
C TRP A 36 -12.41 -11.33 -1.01
N ARG A 37 -13.37 -12.07 -0.45
CA ARG A 37 -14.27 -11.57 0.60
C ARG A 37 -13.50 -11.01 1.80
N LEU A 38 -12.56 -11.80 2.34
CA LEU A 38 -11.75 -11.40 3.50
C LEU A 38 -10.79 -10.24 3.19
N PRO A 39 -9.99 -10.28 2.10
CA PRO A 39 -9.14 -9.15 1.70
C PRO A 39 -9.89 -7.84 1.50
N VAL A 40 -11.02 -7.86 0.78
CA VAL A 40 -11.81 -6.66 0.49
C VAL A 40 -12.45 -6.12 1.76
N LEU A 41 -13.02 -6.99 2.60
CA LEU A 41 -13.58 -6.58 3.88
C LEU A 41 -12.50 -5.94 4.78
N CYS A 42 -11.31 -6.54 4.85
CA CYS A 42 -10.19 -5.99 5.61
C CYS A 42 -9.78 -4.60 5.09
N MET A 43 -9.64 -4.44 3.78
CA MET A 43 -9.35 -3.15 3.14
C MET A 43 -10.40 -2.09 3.48
N LEU A 44 -11.69 -2.43 3.38
CA LEU A 44 -12.79 -1.52 3.67
C LEU A 44 -12.82 -1.11 5.15
N LEU A 45 -12.64 -2.07 6.07
CA LEU A 45 -12.59 -1.78 7.50
C LEU A 45 -11.42 -0.86 7.86
N LEU A 46 -10.22 -1.13 7.32
CA LEU A 46 -9.06 -0.26 7.50
C LEU A 46 -9.31 1.13 6.92
N PHE A 47 -9.94 1.22 5.74
CA PHE A 47 -10.27 2.51 5.14
C PHE A 47 -11.23 3.30 6.03
N VAL A 48 -12.33 2.70 6.48
CA VAL A 48 -13.30 3.37 7.37
C VAL A 48 -12.62 3.83 8.66
N PHE A 49 -11.79 2.98 9.28
CA PHE A 49 -11.07 3.32 10.50
C PHE A 49 -10.14 4.53 10.33
N PHE A 50 -9.23 4.49 9.34
CA PHE A 50 -8.31 5.60 9.09
C PHE A 50 -9.02 6.85 8.59
N TYR A 51 -10.08 6.71 7.79
CA TYR A 51 -10.88 7.82 7.31
C TYR A 51 -11.55 8.55 8.48
N LEU A 52 -12.19 7.82 9.39
CA LEU A 52 -12.82 8.41 10.58
C LEU A 52 -11.79 9.12 11.46
N TYR A 53 -10.62 8.51 11.68
CA TYR A 53 -9.52 9.15 12.41
C TYR A 53 -9.09 10.47 11.77
N ASN A 54 -8.80 10.47 10.46
CA ASN A 54 -8.38 11.66 9.72
C ASN A 54 -9.51 12.72 9.66
N PHE A 55 -10.76 12.29 9.52
CA PHE A 55 -11.92 13.19 9.57
C PHE A 55 -12.03 13.90 10.92
N VAL A 56 -11.89 13.16 12.03
CA VAL A 56 -11.92 13.74 13.37
C VAL A 56 -10.78 14.74 13.55
N ARG A 57 -9.57 14.37 13.12
CA ARG A 57 -8.36 15.20 13.27
C ARG A 57 -8.38 16.46 12.40
N ASP A 58 -8.70 16.34 11.12
CA ASP A 58 -8.48 17.40 10.13
C ASP A 58 -9.73 18.23 9.80
N VAL A 59 -10.93 17.71 10.14
CA VAL A 59 -12.21 18.38 9.89
C VAL A 59 -12.91 18.73 11.21
N LEU A 60 -13.18 17.73 12.06
CA LEU A 60 -14.01 17.93 13.25
C LEU A 60 -13.29 18.75 14.33
N HIS A 61 -12.04 18.43 14.64
CA HIS A 61 -11.28 19.13 15.68
C HIS A 61 -11.07 20.63 15.37
N PRO A 62 -10.66 21.06 14.16
CA PRO A 62 -10.59 22.47 13.80
C PRO A 62 -11.95 23.17 13.77
N PHE A 63 -13.02 22.44 13.43
CA PHE A 63 -14.38 22.97 13.44
C PHE A 63 -14.83 23.31 14.87
N ILE A 64 -14.55 22.44 15.84
CA ILE A 64 -14.91 22.66 17.25
C ILE A 64 -14.03 23.74 17.88
N THR A 65 -12.72 23.72 17.66
CA THR A 65 -11.77 24.60 18.38
C THR A 65 -11.65 26.00 17.78
N LYS A 66 -11.76 26.14 16.45
CA LYS A 66 -11.53 27.40 15.73
C LYS A 66 -12.75 27.90 14.97
N HIS A 67 -13.89 27.20 15.06
CA HIS A 67 -15.13 27.49 14.33
C HIS A 67 -14.94 27.70 12.82
N LYS A 68 -13.92 27.05 12.23
CA LYS A 68 -13.65 27.09 10.78
C LYS A 68 -14.09 25.77 10.14
N GLY A 69 -15.10 25.81 9.30
CA GLY A 69 -15.58 24.65 8.54
C GLY A 69 -14.61 24.26 7.42
N ALA A 70 -13.95 23.11 7.55
CA ALA A 70 -13.04 22.55 6.53
C ALA A 70 -13.64 21.35 5.79
N PHE A 71 -14.97 21.25 5.72
CA PHE A 71 -15.70 20.11 5.13
C PHE A 71 -15.34 19.84 3.66
N TYR A 72 -14.90 20.85 2.90
CA TYR A 72 -14.42 20.67 1.52
C TYR A 72 -13.19 19.74 1.41
N LYS A 73 -12.49 19.44 2.51
CA LYS A 73 -11.36 18.52 2.56
C LYS A 73 -11.78 17.05 2.46
N MET A 74 -13.03 16.71 2.84
CA MET A 74 -13.52 15.33 2.95
C MET A 74 -13.38 14.51 1.66
N PRO A 75 -13.71 15.02 0.46
CA PRO A 75 -13.75 14.18 -0.74
C PRO A 75 -12.37 13.84 -1.31
N ILE A 76 -11.37 14.71 -1.13
CA ILE A 76 -10.05 14.55 -1.77
C ILE A 76 -8.92 14.49 -0.74
N GLU A 77 -8.85 15.43 0.21
CA GLU A 77 -7.72 15.51 1.15
C GLU A 77 -7.75 14.35 2.14
N VAL A 78 -8.89 14.14 2.79
CA VAL A 78 -9.06 13.07 3.80
C VAL A 78 -8.88 11.70 3.15
N VAL A 79 -9.43 11.51 1.95
CA VAL A 79 -9.23 10.28 1.17
C VAL A 79 -7.75 10.09 0.83
N ASN A 80 -7.07 11.12 0.34
CA ASN A 80 -5.67 11.00 -0.09
C ASN A 80 -4.68 10.73 1.07
N VAL A 81 -5.01 11.18 2.29
CA VAL A 81 -4.23 10.86 3.50
C VAL A 81 -4.55 9.45 4.00
N THR A 82 -5.76 8.95 3.76
CA THR A 82 -6.23 7.62 4.22
C THR A 82 -5.69 6.48 3.35
N LEU A 83 -5.75 6.62 2.02
CA LEU A 83 -5.32 5.59 1.06
C LEU A 83 -3.91 5.04 1.28
N PRO A 84 -2.85 5.85 1.50
CA PRO A 84 -1.50 5.32 1.71
C PRO A 84 -1.37 4.53 3.01
N SER A 85 -2.08 4.92 4.09
CA SER A 85 -2.11 4.15 5.34
C SER A 85 -2.72 2.76 5.12
N VAL A 86 -3.85 2.69 4.41
CA VAL A 86 -4.48 1.39 4.06
C VAL A 86 -3.56 0.56 3.19
N ALA A 87 -2.94 1.16 2.16
CA ALA A 87 -2.00 0.47 1.27
C ALA A 87 -0.83 -0.14 2.07
N LEU A 88 -0.18 0.65 2.94
CA LEU A 88 0.96 0.17 3.73
C LEU A 88 0.59 -0.95 4.71
N VAL A 89 -0.55 -0.84 5.40
CA VAL A 89 -1.01 -1.90 6.31
C VAL A 89 -1.36 -3.17 5.53
N MET A 90 -2.07 -3.06 4.41
CA MET A 90 -2.39 -4.20 3.56
C MET A 90 -1.12 -4.87 3.02
N LEU A 91 -0.12 -4.08 2.59
CA LEU A 91 1.18 -4.60 2.17
C LEU A 91 1.90 -5.34 3.31
N ALA A 92 1.88 -4.79 4.53
CA ALA A 92 2.45 -5.47 5.70
C ALA A 92 1.75 -6.81 5.97
N LEU A 93 0.42 -6.88 5.83
CA LEU A 93 -0.36 -8.11 5.98
C LEU A 93 -0.07 -9.16 4.90
N VAL A 94 0.54 -8.80 3.77
CA VAL A 94 1.02 -9.76 2.76
C VAL A 94 2.24 -10.52 3.29
N TYR A 95 3.19 -9.83 3.94
CA TYR A 95 4.48 -10.40 4.33
C TYR A 95 4.50 -10.96 5.75
N LEU A 96 3.69 -10.40 6.66
CA LEU A 96 3.60 -10.84 8.05
C LEU A 96 3.33 -12.34 8.26
N PRO A 97 2.38 -13.00 7.55
CA PRO A 97 2.13 -14.42 7.77
C PRO A 97 3.31 -15.30 7.34
N GLY A 98 4.12 -14.85 6.38
CA GLY A 98 5.35 -15.55 5.98
C GLY A 98 6.41 -15.53 7.09
N LEU A 99 6.56 -14.39 7.78
CA LEU A 99 7.45 -14.27 8.92
C LEU A 99 6.97 -15.14 10.10
N LEU A 100 5.67 -15.10 10.41
CA LEU A 100 5.08 -15.94 11.46
C LEU A 100 5.25 -17.43 11.15
N ALA A 101 5.04 -17.84 9.89
CA ALA A 101 5.25 -19.20 9.44
C ALA A 101 6.71 -19.65 9.65
N ALA A 102 7.69 -18.79 9.32
CA ALA A 102 9.10 -19.08 9.53
C ALA A 102 9.44 -19.25 11.02
N VAL A 103 8.94 -18.36 11.88
CA VAL A 103 9.13 -18.47 13.35
C VAL A 103 8.53 -19.78 13.88
N LEU A 104 7.30 -20.12 13.47
CA LEU A 104 6.66 -21.37 13.90
C LEU A 104 7.41 -22.62 13.44
N GLN A 105 7.96 -22.60 12.22
CA GLN A 105 8.80 -23.70 11.71
C GLN A 105 10.10 -23.86 12.51
N LEU A 106 10.74 -22.74 12.89
CA LEU A 106 11.93 -22.75 13.74
C LEU A 106 11.61 -23.25 15.15
N CYS A 107 10.53 -22.77 15.77
CA CYS A 107 10.10 -23.24 17.09
C CYS A 107 9.73 -24.72 17.10
N SER A 108 9.14 -25.23 16.01
CA SER A 108 8.77 -26.65 15.89
C SER A 108 9.95 -27.56 15.52
N GLY A 109 11.06 -26.99 15.04
CA GLY A 109 12.22 -27.75 14.53
C GLY A 109 11.95 -28.55 13.26
N THR A 110 10.78 -28.40 12.63
CA THR A 110 10.40 -29.14 11.42
C THR A 110 9.48 -28.33 10.51
N LYS A 111 9.65 -28.50 9.19
CA LYS A 111 8.80 -27.90 8.17
C LYS A 111 7.55 -28.74 7.83
N TYR A 112 7.48 -29.96 8.34
CA TYR A 112 6.44 -30.93 7.97
C TYR A 112 5.17 -30.81 8.83
N ASN A 113 5.21 -30.02 9.90
CA ASN A 113 4.02 -29.76 10.70
C ASN A 113 3.05 -28.86 9.92
N ARG A 114 1.78 -29.25 9.91
CA ARG A 114 0.72 -28.46 9.29
C ARG A 114 0.51 -27.16 10.07
N PHE A 115 0.40 -26.05 9.37
CA PHE A 115 0.06 -24.77 9.98
C PHE A 115 -1.38 -24.77 10.53
N PRO A 116 -1.64 -23.99 11.59
CA PRO A 116 -3.01 -23.81 12.07
C PRO A 116 -3.88 -23.21 10.95
N ASN A 117 -5.15 -23.62 10.89
CA ASN A 117 -6.06 -23.30 9.78
C ASN A 117 -6.18 -21.80 9.48
N TRP A 118 -6.07 -20.93 10.50
CA TRP A 118 -6.13 -19.48 10.30
C TRP A 118 -4.91 -18.95 9.54
N LEU A 119 -3.72 -19.48 9.81
CA LEU A 119 -2.47 -19.04 9.17
C LEU A 119 -2.41 -19.55 7.73
N ASP A 120 -2.86 -20.78 7.49
CA ASP A 120 -2.95 -21.37 6.15
C ASP A 120 -3.90 -20.57 5.24
N ARG A 121 -5.10 -20.22 5.75
CA ARG A 121 -6.04 -19.33 5.05
C ARG A 121 -5.45 -17.94 4.79
N TRP A 122 -4.68 -17.40 5.73
CA TRP A 122 -4.03 -16.10 5.53
C TRP A 122 -2.93 -16.19 4.47
N LEU A 123 -2.06 -17.20 4.52
CA LEU A 123 -0.99 -17.44 3.55
C LEU A 123 -1.52 -17.59 2.11
N THR A 124 -2.67 -18.21 1.94
CA THR A 124 -3.34 -18.39 0.64
C THR A 124 -4.03 -17.12 0.14
N SER A 125 -4.37 -16.17 1.02
CA SER A 125 -4.99 -14.88 0.67
C SER A 125 -4.00 -13.77 0.29
N ARG A 126 -2.68 -14.03 0.38
CA ARG A 126 -1.62 -13.02 0.17
C ARG A 126 -1.71 -12.30 -1.18
N LYS A 127 -2.09 -13.02 -2.24
CA LYS A 127 -2.25 -12.45 -3.58
C LYS A 127 -3.31 -11.36 -3.59
N GLN A 128 -4.48 -11.64 -3.02
CA GLN A 128 -5.61 -10.73 -2.99
C GLN A 128 -5.33 -9.52 -2.08
N LEU A 129 -4.67 -9.73 -0.93
CA LEU A 129 -4.21 -8.65 -0.06
C LEU A 129 -3.24 -7.71 -0.80
N GLY A 130 -2.28 -8.27 -1.53
CA GLY A 130 -1.32 -7.50 -2.33
C GLY A 130 -1.98 -6.69 -3.45
N LEU A 131 -2.97 -7.26 -4.13
CA LEU A 131 -3.73 -6.54 -5.16
C LEU A 131 -4.60 -5.42 -4.58
N CYS A 132 -5.21 -5.61 -3.41
CA CYS A 132 -5.95 -4.55 -2.71
C CYS A 132 -5.00 -3.41 -2.26
N SER A 133 -3.82 -3.76 -1.74
CA SER A 133 -2.76 -2.80 -1.43
C SER A 133 -2.35 -1.99 -2.67
N PHE A 134 -2.13 -2.67 -3.79
CA PHE A 134 -1.77 -2.02 -5.05
C PHE A 134 -2.86 -1.05 -5.54
N LEU A 135 -4.12 -1.45 -5.49
CA LEU A 135 -5.25 -0.58 -5.83
C LEU A 135 -5.26 0.70 -4.98
N CYS A 136 -5.07 0.57 -3.66
CA CYS A 136 -5.00 1.72 -2.75
C CYS A 136 -3.81 2.64 -3.09
N ALA A 137 -2.65 2.07 -3.44
CA ALA A 137 -1.46 2.83 -3.82
C ALA A 137 -1.65 3.59 -5.15
N VAL A 138 -2.26 2.96 -6.15
CA VAL A 138 -2.58 3.62 -7.44
C VAL A 138 -3.58 4.75 -7.22
N LEU A 139 -4.65 4.51 -6.45
CA LEU A 139 -5.61 5.56 -6.11
C LEU A 139 -4.93 6.71 -5.36
N HIS A 140 -4.05 6.42 -4.39
CA HIS A 140 -3.28 7.45 -3.69
C HIS A 140 -2.42 8.28 -4.67
N ALA A 141 -1.75 7.65 -5.63
CA ALA A 141 -0.97 8.34 -6.64
C ALA A 141 -1.85 9.28 -7.49
N VAL A 142 -3.01 8.79 -7.97
CA VAL A 142 -3.96 9.60 -8.75
C VAL A 142 -4.47 10.79 -7.92
N TYR A 143 -4.93 10.56 -6.70
CA TYR A 143 -5.41 11.63 -5.82
C TYR A 143 -4.31 12.66 -5.51
N SER A 144 -3.08 12.22 -5.30
CA SER A 144 -1.92 13.09 -5.04
C SER A 144 -1.58 13.97 -6.25
N LEU A 145 -1.61 13.41 -7.47
CA LEU A 145 -1.42 14.18 -8.71
C LEU A 145 -2.53 15.20 -8.94
N CYS A 146 -3.74 14.95 -8.46
CA CYS A 146 -4.86 15.87 -8.56
C CYS A 146 -4.87 16.98 -7.49
N LEU A 147 -4.06 16.88 -6.42
CA LEU A 147 -4.02 17.90 -5.36
C LEU A 147 -3.77 19.34 -5.87
N PRO A 148 -2.74 19.62 -6.71
CA PRO A 148 -2.48 20.98 -7.19
C PRO A 148 -3.57 21.52 -8.13
N LEU A 149 -4.39 20.65 -8.74
CA LEU A 149 -5.48 21.05 -9.63
C LEU A 149 -6.69 21.63 -8.87
N ARG A 150 -6.78 21.38 -7.56
CA ARG A 150 -7.90 21.84 -6.73
C ARG A 150 -7.93 23.36 -6.60
N LYS A 151 -9.13 23.94 -6.69
CA LYS A 151 -9.37 25.37 -6.40
C LYS A 151 -8.91 25.76 -5.00
N SER A 152 -9.14 24.91 -4.00
CA SER A 152 -8.68 25.17 -2.63
C SER A 152 -7.16 25.33 -2.54
N ALA A 153 -6.40 24.47 -3.24
CA ALA A 153 -4.93 24.54 -3.23
C ALA A 153 -4.43 25.83 -3.90
N ARG A 154 -5.05 26.22 -5.02
CA ARG A 154 -4.76 27.49 -5.70
C ARG A 154 -5.01 28.70 -4.80
N PHE A 155 -6.14 28.76 -4.12
CA PHE A 155 -6.42 29.87 -3.19
C PHE A 155 -5.46 29.88 -2.00
N THR A 156 -5.08 28.71 -1.47
CA THR A 156 -4.06 28.62 -0.42
C THR A 156 -2.72 29.17 -0.88
N LEU A 157 -2.26 28.81 -2.09
CA LEU A 157 -1.01 29.32 -2.67
C LEU A 157 -1.05 30.84 -2.84
N ILE A 158 -2.13 31.38 -3.41
CA ILE A 158 -2.31 32.84 -3.59
C ILE A 158 -2.28 33.56 -2.24
N ASN A 159 -2.98 33.04 -1.22
CA ASN A 159 -2.98 33.62 0.11
C ASN A 159 -1.59 33.55 0.79
N MET A 160 -0.81 32.50 0.54
CA MET A 160 0.57 32.38 1.02
C MET A 160 1.48 33.42 0.35
N ALA A 161 1.38 33.58 -0.97
CA ALA A 161 2.14 34.56 -1.73
C ALA A 161 1.81 36.01 -1.31
N TYR A 162 0.53 36.33 -1.10
CA TYR A 162 0.11 37.64 -0.61
C TYR A 162 0.73 37.96 0.76
N LYS A 163 0.68 37.02 1.70
CA LYS A 163 1.30 37.18 3.03
C LYS A 163 2.81 37.32 2.97
N GLN A 164 3.48 36.61 2.06
CA GLN A 164 4.93 36.73 1.87
C GLN A 164 5.32 38.16 1.48
N VAL A 165 4.58 38.76 0.55
CA VAL A 165 4.80 40.15 0.12
C VAL A 165 4.52 41.14 1.27
N GLU A 166 3.44 40.93 2.02
CA GLU A 166 3.10 41.76 3.20
C GLU A 166 4.21 41.72 4.27
N MET A 167 4.89 40.58 4.43
CA MET A 167 6.02 40.42 5.34
C MET A 167 7.36 40.91 4.76
N GLY A 168 7.39 41.44 3.53
CA GLY A 168 8.61 41.92 2.87
C GLY A 168 9.66 40.82 2.61
N LYS A 169 9.24 39.55 2.56
CA LYS A 169 10.16 38.41 2.39
C LYS A 169 10.37 38.12 0.90
N GLU A 170 11.58 38.39 0.41
CA GLU A 170 11.93 38.23 -1.01
C GLU A 170 11.99 36.76 -1.45
N ASP A 171 12.66 35.89 -0.68
CA ASP A 171 12.84 34.47 -1.02
C ASP A 171 12.25 33.54 0.05
N SER A 172 11.45 32.58 -0.38
CA SER A 172 10.84 31.54 0.45
C SER A 172 11.52 30.16 0.32
N TRP A 173 12.61 30.07 -0.43
CA TRP A 173 13.35 28.82 -0.63
C TRP A 173 13.92 28.27 0.69
N VAL A 174 13.69 26.97 0.90
CA VAL A 174 14.22 26.23 2.05
C VAL A 174 14.76 24.90 1.52
N ASP A 175 16.09 24.77 1.44
CA ASP A 175 16.78 23.62 0.85
C ASP A 175 16.31 22.29 1.46
N GLU A 176 16.19 22.21 2.79
CA GLU A 176 15.82 20.98 3.48
C GLU A 176 14.42 20.48 3.09
N ASP A 177 13.45 21.38 2.94
CA ASP A 177 12.08 21.03 2.57
C ASP A 177 11.98 20.60 1.10
N VAL A 178 12.76 21.24 0.22
CA VAL A 178 12.86 20.87 -1.19
C VAL A 178 13.45 19.47 -1.32
N TRP A 179 14.62 19.21 -0.73
CA TRP A 179 15.26 17.88 -0.76
C TRP A 179 14.35 16.79 -0.19
N ARG A 180 13.69 17.07 0.93
CA ARG A 180 12.74 16.14 1.55
C ARG A 180 11.60 15.78 0.59
N MET A 181 11.00 16.77 -0.06
CA MET A 181 9.89 16.56 -0.99
C MET A 181 10.33 15.78 -2.25
N GLU A 182 11.45 16.17 -2.88
CA GLU A 182 11.99 15.52 -4.08
C GLU A 182 12.34 14.05 -3.82
N LEU A 183 12.97 13.76 -2.67
CA LEU A 183 13.31 12.38 -2.27
C LEU A 183 12.07 11.54 -2.00
N TYR A 184 11.08 12.07 -1.28
CA TYR A 184 9.84 11.33 -0.99
C TYR A 184 9.05 11.02 -2.26
N LEU A 185 8.97 11.98 -3.19
CA LEU A 185 8.31 11.80 -4.47
C LEU A 185 9.02 10.75 -5.33
N SER A 186 10.34 10.86 -5.50
CA SER A 186 11.15 9.92 -6.29
C SER A 186 11.01 8.49 -5.78
N VAL A 187 11.14 8.28 -4.46
CA VAL A 187 10.99 6.94 -3.89
C VAL A 187 9.55 6.44 -3.99
N GLY A 188 8.55 7.30 -3.87
CA GLY A 188 7.15 6.95 -4.07
C GLY A 188 6.88 6.42 -5.48
N ILE A 189 7.43 7.08 -6.51
CA ILE A 189 7.32 6.66 -7.91
C ILE A 189 7.99 5.29 -8.12
N MET A 190 9.21 5.12 -7.62
CA MET A 190 9.94 3.85 -7.74
C MET A 190 9.19 2.70 -7.03
N ALA A 191 8.67 2.95 -5.83
CA ALA A 191 7.89 1.96 -5.08
C ALA A 191 6.61 1.56 -5.82
N LEU A 192 5.90 2.53 -6.42
CA LEU A 192 4.72 2.25 -7.24
C LEU A 192 5.07 1.46 -8.50
N GLY A 193 6.20 1.75 -9.14
CA GLY A 193 6.73 0.96 -10.27
C GLY A 193 6.98 -0.49 -9.90
N LEU A 194 7.62 -0.74 -8.74
CA LEU A 194 7.84 -2.09 -8.23
C LEU A 194 6.54 -2.81 -7.86
N LEU A 195 5.59 -2.11 -7.22
CA LEU A 195 4.26 -2.67 -6.94
C LEU A 195 3.50 -3.01 -8.22
N SER A 196 3.66 -2.23 -9.28
CA SER A 196 3.06 -2.49 -10.59
C SER A 196 3.64 -3.77 -11.21
N LEU A 197 4.95 -3.98 -11.11
CA LEU A 197 5.60 -5.23 -11.56
C LEU A 197 5.07 -6.45 -10.79
N LEU A 198 4.88 -6.33 -9.47
CA LEU A 198 4.26 -7.38 -8.66
C LEU A 198 2.81 -7.67 -9.07
N ALA A 199 2.03 -6.62 -9.38
CA ALA A 199 0.67 -6.78 -9.85
C ALA A 199 0.63 -7.51 -11.21
N VAL A 200 1.50 -7.13 -12.15
CA VAL A 200 1.60 -7.77 -13.48
C VAL A 200 2.03 -9.24 -13.37
N THR A 201 3.03 -9.54 -12.55
CA THR A 201 3.49 -10.92 -12.34
C THR A 201 2.47 -11.80 -11.61
N SER A 202 1.45 -11.21 -10.98
CA SER A 202 0.33 -11.93 -10.38
C SER A 202 -0.73 -12.40 -11.40
N LEU A 203 -0.68 -11.92 -12.65
CA LEU A 203 -1.58 -12.35 -13.71
C LEU A 203 -1.30 -13.81 -14.09
N PRO A 204 -2.32 -14.68 -14.24
CA PRO A 204 -2.11 -16.10 -14.55
C PRO A 204 -1.31 -16.34 -15.84
N SER A 205 -1.48 -15.49 -16.86
CA SER A 205 -0.74 -15.57 -18.13
C SER A 205 0.76 -15.34 -17.97
N VAL A 206 1.16 -14.46 -17.05
CA VAL A 206 2.57 -14.13 -16.77
C VAL A 206 3.15 -15.10 -15.75
N ALA A 207 2.40 -15.41 -14.69
CA ALA A 207 2.80 -16.39 -13.68
C ALA A 207 3.02 -17.79 -14.28
N GLY A 208 2.24 -18.17 -15.30
CA GLY A 208 2.39 -19.45 -16.01
C GLY A 208 3.63 -19.54 -16.91
N THR A 209 4.26 -18.41 -17.25
CA THR A 209 5.46 -18.37 -18.09
C THR A 209 6.78 -18.22 -17.32
N ILE A 210 6.69 -17.89 -16.03
CA ILE A 210 7.84 -17.56 -15.18
C ILE A 210 8.18 -18.77 -14.29
N ASN A 211 9.48 -19.07 -14.15
CA ASN A 211 9.90 -20.15 -13.26
C ASN A 211 9.79 -19.73 -11.78
N TRP A 212 9.61 -20.69 -10.86
CA TRP A 212 9.45 -20.40 -9.43
C TRP A 212 10.62 -19.60 -8.83
N ARG A 213 11.84 -19.79 -9.34
CA ARG A 213 13.03 -19.01 -8.94
C ARG A 213 12.93 -17.54 -9.33
N GLU A 214 12.48 -17.26 -10.55
CA GLU A 214 12.30 -15.90 -11.07
C GLU A 214 11.15 -15.20 -10.34
N PHE A 215 10.04 -15.90 -10.11
CA PHE A 215 8.92 -15.38 -9.33
C PHE A 215 9.33 -15.04 -7.89
N SER A 216 10.09 -15.94 -7.25
CA SER A 216 10.63 -15.71 -5.90
C SER A 216 11.60 -14.53 -5.87
N PHE A 217 12.46 -14.38 -6.88
CA PHE A 217 13.37 -13.23 -6.99
C PHE A 217 12.61 -11.90 -7.03
N ILE A 218 11.55 -11.81 -7.83
CA ILE A 218 10.72 -10.59 -7.92
C ILE A 218 10.05 -10.28 -6.57
N GLN A 219 9.54 -11.28 -5.86
CA GLN A 219 8.94 -11.10 -4.53
C GLN A 219 9.96 -10.73 -3.45
N VAL A 220 11.19 -11.25 -3.51
CA VAL A 220 12.25 -11.03 -2.50
C VAL A 220 12.97 -9.69 -2.71
N CYS A 221 13.25 -9.28 -3.95
CA CYS A 221 13.80 -7.94 -4.24
C CYS A 221 12.89 -6.82 -3.71
N PHE A 222 11.57 -7.03 -3.78
CA PHE A 222 10.60 -6.10 -3.20
C PHE A 222 10.72 -6.02 -1.66
N MET A 223 10.85 -7.16 -0.98
CA MET A 223 11.03 -7.18 0.49
C MET A 223 12.28 -6.42 0.92
N PHE A 224 13.40 -6.55 0.20
CA PHE A 224 14.65 -5.88 0.54
C PHE A 224 14.57 -4.34 0.42
N SER A 225 13.81 -3.86 -0.58
CA SER A 225 13.49 -2.43 -0.70
C SER A 225 12.63 -1.91 0.47
N PHE A 226 11.73 -2.74 1.00
CA PHE A 226 10.89 -2.39 2.15
C PHE A 226 11.68 -2.34 3.47
N THR A 227 12.56 -3.32 3.73
CA THR A 227 13.37 -3.39 4.97
C THR A 227 14.43 -2.29 5.04
N SER A 228 14.98 -1.87 3.90
CA SER A 228 15.99 -0.80 3.85
C SER A 228 15.43 0.56 4.33
N LYS A 229 14.10 0.75 4.31
CA LYS A 229 13.44 2.00 4.70
C LYS A 229 12.99 2.03 6.16
N VAL A 230 12.77 0.89 6.81
CA VAL A 230 12.45 0.81 8.25
C VAL A 230 13.69 1.07 9.12
N ILE A 231 14.91 0.87 8.59
CA ILE A 231 16.17 1.04 9.34
C ILE A 231 16.84 2.41 9.09
N SER A 232 16.33 3.23 8.17
CA SER A 232 16.96 4.50 7.75
C SER A 232 16.11 5.78 7.93
N PRO A 233 15.51 6.03 9.11
CA PRO A 233 15.26 7.42 9.51
C PRO A 233 15.95 7.84 10.81
N GLN A 234 16.86 7.04 11.39
CA GLN A 234 17.44 7.34 12.73
C GLN A 234 18.97 7.39 12.81
N ARG A 235 19.70 7.41 11.68
CA ARG A 235 21.18 7.42 11.73
C ARG A 235 21.87 8.76 11.51
N HIS A 236 21.13 9.86 11.31
CA HIS A 236 21.73 11.19 11.08
C HIS A 236 21.36 12.30 12.07
N THR A 237 20.69 11.99 13.18
CA THR A 237 20.48 12.95 14.29
C THR A 237 21.26 12.52 15.52
N ILE A 238 22.59 12.51 15.41
CA ILE A 238 23.45 12.78 16.57
C ILE A 238 23.86 14.24 16.42
N PRO A 239 23.26 15.19 17.16
CA PRO A 239 23.80 16.53 17.22
C PRO A 239 25.18 16.46 17.89
N SER A 240 26.23 16.80 17.14
CA SER A 240 27.54 17.11 17.71
C SER A 240 27.38 18.32 18.62
N VAL A 241 27.29 18.07 19.92
CA VAL A 241 27.39 19.09 20.96
C VAL A 241 28.85 19.56 21.01
N SER A 242 29.22 20.49 20.12
CA SER A 242 30.35 21.40 20.36
C SER A 242 29.78 22.73 20.82
N LYS A 243 29.53 22.83 22.14
CA LYS A 243 29.24 24.10 22.79
C LYS A 243 30.48 24.99 22.67
N THR A 244 30.35 26.06 21.90
CA THR A 244 31.20 27.24 22.01
C THR A 244 31.01 27.86 23.40
N LEU A 245 31.98 27.61 24.28
CA LEU A 245 32.19 28.38 25.50
C LEU A 245 32.69 29.77 25.08
N ASN A 246 31.78 30.73 24.97
CA ASN A 246 32.14 32.15 25.10
C ASN A 246 31.99 32.53 26.58
N VAL A 247 33.13 32.66 27.24
CA VAL A 247 33.26 33.28 28.57
C VAL A 247 33.37 34.79 28.35
N PRO A 248 32.62 35.63 29.09
CA PRO A 248 32.85 37.06 29.11
C PRO A 248 33.99 37.36 30.09
N HIS A 249 35.02 38.06 29.64
CA HIS A 249 35.89 38.84 30.51
C HIS A 249 35.60 40.33 30.30
N MET A 250 35.70 41.06 31.43
CA MET A 250 35.58 42.51 31.62
C MET A 250 36.06 43.37 30.46
#